data_AF-A0A9X3FCZ0-F1
#
_entry.id   AF-A0A9X3FCZ0-F1
#
_cell.length_a   1.000
_cell.length_b   1.000
_cell.length_c   1.000
_cell.angle_alpha   90.00
_cell.angle_beta   90.00
_cell.angle_gamma   90.00
#
_symmetry.space_group_name_H-M   'P 1'
#
loop_
_entity.id
_entity.type
_entity.pdbx_description
1 polymer ?
#
loop_
_entity_poly.entity_id
_entity_poly.type
_entity_poly.pdbx_seq_one_letter_code
_entity_poly.pdbx_strand_id
1 'polypeptide(L)'
;MKTKNNVQQTILKSMAVIFSVVILSTTVNAQDFWKSVYENNGFKDIAIAMNETKAKPATVSSHADLTSYYAEENEETLEIENWMMNEDSFGTFISFEVESESPMVLENWMTNESYFNYATEMFLEETESELEIEDWMLNENLFNATGEDEQPLKLESWMISDKVWNV
;
A
#
# COMPACT_ATOMS: atom_id res chain seq x y z
N MET A 1 -32.35 -20.18 -23.97
CA MET A 1 -32.59 -19.17 -22.91
C MET A 1 -32.38 -19.81 -21.53
N LYS A 2 -31.17 -19.74 -20.97
CA LYS A 2 -30.87 -20.15 -19.57
C LYS A 2 -29.98 -19.14 -18.81
N THR A 3 -29.33 -18.21 -19.52
CA THR A 3 -28.33 -17.29 -18.94
C THR A 3 -28.93 -16.10 -18.18
N LYS A 4 -30.06 -15.54 -18.63
CA LYS A 4 -30.70 -14.39 -17.96
C LYS A 4 -31.13 -14.71 -16.51
N ASN A 5 -31.68 -15.90 -16.27
CA ASN A 5 -32.09 -16.33 -14.94
C ASN A 5 -30.88 -16.53 -14.01
N ASN A 6 -29.79 -17.12 -14.52
CA ASN A 6 -28.57 -17.34 -13.75
C ASN A 6 -27.89 -16.02 -13.35
N VAL A 7 -27.81 -15.04 -14.25
CA VAL A 7 -27.23 -13.72 -13.93
C VAL A 7 -28.09 -12.98 -12.90
N GLN A 8 -29.41 -13.00 -13.05
CA GLN A 8 -30.33 -12.42 -12.07
C GLN A 8 -30.22 -13.11 -10.70
N GLN A 9 -30.05 -14.43 -10.68
CA GLN A 9 -29.86 -15.20 -9.46
C GLN A 9 -28.50 -14.89 -8.80
N THR A 10 -27.44 -14.70 -9.57
CA THR A 10 -26.13 -14.30 -9.06
C THR A 10 -26.15 -12.88 -8.50
N ILE A 11 -26.78 -11.93 -9.19
CA ILE A 11 -26.93 -10.55 -8.71
C ILE A 11 -27.75 -10.50 -7.42
N LEU A 12 -28.85 -11.26 -7.35
CA LEU A 12 -29.67 -11.31 -6.14
C LEU A 12 -28.89 -11.91 -4.96
N LYS A 13 -28.11 -12.97 -5.21
CA LYS A 13 -27.24 -13.58 -4.20
C LYS A 13 -26.11 -12.64 -3.76
N SER A 14 -25.49 -11.88 -4.67
CA SER A 14 -24.44 -10.93 -4.32
C SER A 14 -24.99 -9.74 -3.52
N MET A 15 -26.17 -9.23 -3.87
CA MET A 15 -26.86 -8.20 -3.09
C MET A 15 -27.17 -8.69 -1.68
N ALA A 16 -27.64 -9.93 -1.52
CA ALA A 16 -27.89 -10.51 -0.20
C ALA A 16 -26.62 -10.62 0.67
N VAL A 17 -25.47 -10.93 0.05
CA VAL A 17 -24.16 -10.94 0.73
C VAL A 17 -23.73 -9.52 1.15
N ILE A 18 -23.95 -8.52 0.30
CA ILE A 18 -23.61 -7.12 0.64
C ILE A 18 -24.49 -6.64 1.80
N PHE A 19 -25.79 -6.89 1.76
CA PHE A 19 -26.70 -6.52 2.84
C PHE A 19 -26.37 -7.23 4.16
N SER A 20 -25.95 -8.50 4.13
CA SER A 20 -25.54 -9.18 5.35
C SER A 20 -24.26 -8.58 5.97
N VAL A 21 -23.28 -8.19 5.15
CA VAL A 21 -22.06 -7.48 5.62
C VAL A 21 -22.40 -6.13 6.23
N VAL A 22 -23.31 -5.36 5.62
CA VAL A 22 -23.74 -4.05 6.16
C VAL A 22 -24.48 -4.22 7.48
N ILE A 23 -25.42 -5.17 7.57
CA ILE A 23 -26.17 -5.45 8.81
C ILE A 23 -25.19 -5.87 9.91
N LEU A 24 -24.26 -6.79 9.62
CA LEU A 24 -23.22 -7.19 10.59
C LEU A 24 -22.37 -5.99 11.05
N SER A 25 -22.06 -5.05 10.16
CA SER A 25 -21.24 -3.86 10.44
C SER A 25 -21.95 -2.80 11.30
N THR A 26 -23.29 -2.75 11.27
CA THR A 26 -24.06 -1.76 12.05
C THR A 26 -24.39 -2.22 13.47
N THR A 27 -24.18 -3.50 13.80
CA THR A 27 -24.36 -3.98 15.16
C THR A 27 -23.21 -3.53 16.06
N VAL A 28 -23.47 -3.25 17.34
CA VAL A 28 -22.42 -2.82 18.30
C VAL A 28 -21.33 -3.91 18.47
N ASN A 29 -21.66 -5.17 18.17
CA ASN A 29 -20.73 -6.30 18.18
C ASN A 29 -19.87 -6.41 16.88
N ALA A 30 -20.04 -5.51 15.92
CA ALA A 30 -19.29 -5.49 14.66
C ALA A 30 -17.78 -5.27 14.88
N GLN A 31 -17.42 -4.51 15.92
CA GLN A 31 -16.05 -4.14 16.18
C GLN A 31 -15.19 -5.37 16.55
N ASP A 32 -15.75 -6.33 17.30
CA ASP A 32 -15.05 -7.56 17.66
C ASP A 32 -15.06 -8.59 16.52
N PHE A 33 -16.09 -8.56 15.68
CA PHE A 33 -16.17 -9.36 14.46
C PHE A 33 -15.04 -9.01 13.47
N TRP A 34 -14.84 -7.72 13.15
CA TRP A 34 -13.77 -7.31 12.21
C TRP A 34 -12.37 -7.56 12.77
N LYS A 35 -12.17 -7.47 14.09
CA LYS A 35 -10.91 -7.86 14.74
C LYS A 35 -10.63 -9.36 14.56
N SER A 36 -11.60 -10.22 14.83
CA SER A 36 -11.48 -11.67 14.64
C SER A 36 -11.19 -12.04 13.17
N VAL A 37 -11.82 -11.34 12.22
CA VAL A 37 -11.56 -11.49 10.79
C VAL A 37 -10.12 -11.04 10.46
N TYR A 38 -9.66 -9.91 10.99
CA TYR A 38 -8.29 -9.44 10.75
C TYR A 38 -7.23 -10.38 11.35
N GLU A 39 -7.45 -10.91 12.54
CA GLU A 39 -6.52 -11.80 13.24
C GLU A 39 -6.43 -13.19 12.61
N ASN A 40 -7.51 -13.69 12.01
CA ASN A 40 -7.56 -15.03 11.38
C ASN A 40 -7.27 -15.02 9.87
N ASN A 41 -7.06 -13.86 9.25
CA ASN A 41 -6.65 -13.79 7.85
C ASN A 41 -5.12 -13.70 7.73
N GLY A 42 -4.54 -14.42 6.76
CA GLY A 42 -3.11 -14.38 6.43
C GLY A 42 -2.56 -13.02 5.96
N PHE A 43 -3.39 -11.97 5.96
CA PHE A 43 -2.96 -10.59 5.71
C PHE A 43 -1.94 -10.07 6.73
N LYS A 44 -1.96 -10.60 7.97
CA LYS A 44 -0.96 -10.26 8.99
C LYS A 44 0.46 -10.64 8.59
N ASP A 45 0.62 -11.78 7.91
CA ASP A 45 1.94 -12.27 7.46
C ASP A 45 2.50 -11.41 6.33
N ILE A 46 1.62 -10.85 5.49
CA ILE A 46 1.99 -9.92 4.40
C ILE A 46 2.48 -8.58 4.97
N ALA A 47 1.88 -8.09 6.06
CA ALA A 47 2.28 -6.84 6.71
C ALA A 47 3.61 -6.95 7.49
N ILE A 48 3.89 -8.11 8.10
CA ILE A 48 5.16 -8.34 8.83
C ILE A 48 6.35 -8.40 7.86
N ALA A 49 6.18 -9.04 6.69
CA ALA A 49 7.23 -9.13 5.67
C ALA A 49 7.64 -7.76 5.07
N MET A 50 6.75 -6.75 5.08
CA MET A 50 7.08 -5.40 4.60
C MET A 50 7.80 -4.54 5.64
N ASN A 51 7.69 -4.84 6.95
CA ASN A 51 8.30 -4.04 8.02
C ASN A 51 9.76 -4.41 8.33
N GLU A 52 10.23 -5.58 7.90
CA GLU A 52 11.62 -6.01 8.15
C GLU A 52 12.68 -5.30 7.27
N THR A 53 12.27 -4.41 6.37
CA THR A 53 13.20 -3.64 5.50
C THR A 53 13.69 -2.31 6.10
N LYS A 54 13.27 -1.94 7.32
CA LYS A 54 13.78 -0.72 7.97
C LYS A 54 15.04 -1.00 8.80
N ALA A 55 16.18 -0.86 8.12
CA ALA A 55 17.50 -0.82 8.73
C ALA A 55 17.57 0.19 9.89
N LYS A 56 18.14 -0.27 11.02
CA LYS A 56 18.43 0.50 12.21
C LYS A 56 19.72 1.33 11.98
N PRO A 57 19.75 2.66 12.21
CA PRO A 57 21.00 3.40 12.15
C PRO A 57 21.79 3.11 13.44
N ALA A 58 22.80 2.26 13.35
CA ALA A 58 23.72 2.01 14.45
C ALA A 58 24.84 3.07 14.44
N THR A 59 25.00 3.67 15.61
CA THR A 59 26.07 4.54 16.10
C THR A 59 27.44 4.22 15.52
N VAL A 60 28.15 5.27 15.08
CA VAL A 60 29.52 5.24 14.55
C VAL A 60 30.48 4.60 15.58
N SER A 61 30.85 3.35 15.33
CA SER A 61 31.98 2.67 15.97
C SER A 61 33.27 3.02 15.22
N SER A 62 34.36 3.11 15.96
CA SER A 62 35.69 3.56 15.52
C SER A 62 36.17 2.94 14.20
N HIS A 63 36.91 3.75 13.42
CA HIS A 63 37.58 3.40 12.14
C HIS A 63 38.48 2.13 12.17
N ALA A 64 38.71 1.52 13.33
CA ALA A 64 39.49 0.30 13.48
C ALA A 64 38.72 -0.99 13.12
N ASP A 65 37.39 -0.94 13.08
CA ASP A 65 36.54 -2.13 12.92
C ASP A 65 36.05 -2.35 11.47
N LEU A 66 36.30 -1.41 10.56
CA LEU A 66 35.85 -1.54 9.17
C LEU A 66 36.75 -2.49 8.34
N THR A 67 38.02 -2.63 8.73
CA THR A 67 38.97 -3.54 8.08
C THR A 67 38.67 -5.01 8.30
N SER A 68 37.87 -5.39 9.30
CA SER A 68 37.46 -6.79 9.54
C SER A 68 36.33 -7.25 8.61
N TYR A 69 35.60 -6.31 7.99
CA TYR A 69 34.54 -6.60 7.01
C TYR A 69 35.04 -6.79 5.58
N TYR A 70 36.28 -6.40 5.28
CA TYR A 70 36.92 -6.60 3.98
C TYR A 70 37.94 -7.73 4.07
N ALA A 71 37.49 -8.95 4.37
CA ALA A 71 38.31 -10.11 4.08
C ALA A 71 38.55 -10.15 2.56
N GLU A 72 39.83 -10.15 2.15
CA GLU A 72 40.18 -10.36 0.75
C GLU A 72 39.86 -11.82 0.42
N GLU A 73 38.69 -12.05 -0.17
CA GLU A 73 38.24 -13.37 -0.58
C GLU A 73 39.08 -13.81 -1.78
N ASN A 74 40.08 -14.65 -1.51
CA ASN A 74 40.90 -15.27 -2.53
C ASN A 74 40.26 -16.61 -2.90
N GLU A 75 39.20 -16.57 -3.70
CA GLU A 75 38.61 -17.77 -4.31
C GLU A 75 39.53 -18.29 -5.42
N GLU A 76 39.63 -19.62 -5.55
CA GLU A 76 40.31 -20.22 -6.69
C GLU A 76 39.61 -19.80 -7.99
N THR A 77 40.39 -19.54 -9.05
CA THR A 77 39.83 -19.19 -10.35
C THR A 77 38.90 -20.30 -10.82
N LEU A 78 37.62 -20.00 -10.95
CA LEU A 78 36.60 -20.94 -11.40
C LEU A 78 37.00 -21.53 -12.75
N GLU A 79 37.28 -22.83 -12.79
CA GLU A 79 37.56 -23.53 -14.04
C GLU A 79 36.25 -23.87 -14.75
N ILE A 80 36.19 -23.57 -16.06
CA ILE A 80 35.03 -23.93 -16.88
C ILE A 80 35.10 -25.43 -17.17
N GLU A 81 34.20 -26.19 -16.56
CA GLU A 81 34.10 -27.63 -16.77
C GLU A 81 33.39 -27.97 -18.09
N ASN A 82 33.69 -29.13 -18.69
CA ASN A 82 33.17 -29.52 -20.00
C ASN A 82 31.63 -29.49 -20.10
N TRP A 83 30.92 -29.78 -19.01
CA TRP A 83 29.46 -29.72 -19.00
C TRP A 83 28.92 -28.28 -19.09
N MET A 84 29.68 -27.28 -18.62
CA MET A 84 29.32 -25.86 -18.70
C MET A 84 29.43 -25.31 -20.13
N MET A 85 30.18 -25.99 -21.00
CA MET A 85 30.29 -25.66 -22.42
C MET A 85 29.46 -26.59 -23.31
N ASN A 86 28.74 -27.55 -22.73
CA ASN A 86 27.91 -28.45 -23.51
C ASN A 86 26.56 -27.79 -23.80
N GLU A 87 26.33 -27.38 -25.05
CA GLU A 87 25.06 -26.77 -25.49
C GLU A 87 23.85 -27.67 -25.21
N ASP A 88 24.02 -29.00 -25.25
CA ASP A 88 22.98 -29.98 -24.92
C ASP A 88 22.56 -29.92 -23.44
N SER A 89 23.40 -29.35 -22.57
CA SER A 89 23.09 -29.16 -21.14
C SER A 89 22.23 -27.92 -20.86
N PHE A 90 22.04 -27.03 -21.84
CA PHE A 90 21.41 -25.72 -21.61
C PHE A 90 20.19 -25.37 -22.49
N GLY A 91 19.89 -26.10 -23.57
CA GLY A 91 19.02 -25.52 -24.61
C GLY A 91 17.90 -26.35 -25.23
N THR A 92 17.89 -27.68 -25.16
CA THR A 92 17.11 -28.47 -26.14
C THR A 92 15.70 -28.89 -25.66
N PHE A 93 15.17 -28.30 -24.59
CA PHE A 93 13.89 -28.73 -23.98
C PHE A 93 12.71 -27.80 -24.26
N ILE A 94 12.95 -26.57 -24.70
CA ILE A 94 11.89 -25.56 -24.84
C ILE A 94 11.56 -25.38 -26.33
N SER A 95 10.58 -26.15 -26.78
CA SER A 95 9.87 -25.86 -28.03
C SER A 95 8.89 -24.73 -27.74
N PHE A 96 9.21 -23.51 -28.20
CA PHE A 96 8.21 -22.44 -28.22
C PHE A 96 7.22 -22.74 -29.34
N GLU A 97 5.98 -23.00 -28.98
CA GLU A 97 4.89 -22.97 -29.96
C GLU A 97 4.81 -21.54 -30.51
N VAL A 98 4.74 -21.40 -31.83
CA VAL A 98 4.46 -20.11 -32.46
C VAL A 98 2.99 -19.79 -32.16
N GLU A 99 2.77 -19.06 -31.08
CA GLU A 99 1.50 -18.48 -30.70
C GLU A 99 1.01 -17.57 -31.85
N SER A 100 0.02 -18.05 -32.60
CA SER A 100 -0.67 -17.28 -33.64
C SER A 100 -2.05 -16.91 -33.11
N GLU A 101 -2.11 -15.90 -32.24
CA GLU A 101 -3.38 -15.33 -31.83
C GLU A 101 -4.03 -14.54 -32.97
N SER A 102 -5.36 -14.58 -33.05
CA SER A 102 -6.09 -13.74 -34.00
C SER A 102 -5.87 -12.26 -33.65
N PRO A 103 -5.71 -11.36 -34.64
CA PRO A 103 -5.55 -9.94 -34.37
C PRO A 103 -6.73 -9.44 -33.55
N MET A 104 -6.45 -8.85 -32.39
CA MET A 104 -7.47 -8.33 -31.50
C MET A 104 -8.22 -7.18 -32.19
N VAL A 105 -9.50 -7.38 -32.48
CA VAL A 105 -10.36 -6.36 -33.09
C VAL A 105 -11.05 -5.60 -31.97
N LEU A 106 -11.03 -4.26 -32.03
CA LEU A 106 -11.79 -3.44 -31.11
C LEU A 106 -13.29 -3.67 -31.33
N GLU A 107 -14.00 -3.98 -30.24
CA GLU A 107 -15.44 -4.16 -30.28
C GLU A 107 -16.15 -2.78 -30.35
N ASN A 108 -17.36 -2.72 -30.91
CA ASN A 108 -18.10 -1.45 -31.11
C ASN A 108 -18.29 -0.61 -29.84
N TRP A 109 -18.31 -1.22 -28.65
CA TRP A 109 -18.43 -0.48 -27.40
C TRP A 109 -17.11 0.20 -26.99
N MET A 110 -15.96 -0.31 -27.43
CA MET A 110 -14.63 0.24 -27.12
C MET A 110 -14.32 1.50 -27.92
N THR A 111 -15.03 1.74 -29.03
CA THR A 111 -14.80 2.87 -29.93
C THR A 111 -15.95 3.88 -29.94
N ASN A 112 -17.06 3.57 -29.28
CA ASN A 112 -18.21 4.46 -29.25
C ASN A 112 -18.06 5.51 -28.15
N GLU A 113 -17.74 6.74 -28.58
CA GLU A 113 -17.56 7.93 -27.74
C GLU A 113 -18.75 8.20 -26.80
N SER A 114 -19.96 7.79 -27.17
CA SER A 114 -21.16 7.93 -26.32
C SER A 114 -21.01 7.23 -24.96
N TYR A 115 -20.24 6.14 -24.89
CA TYR A 115 -19.96 5.45 -23.62
C TYR A 115 -18.89 6.14 -22.75
N PHE A 116 -18.11 7.04 -23.33
CA PHE A 116 -16.99 7.71 -22.67
C PHE A 116 -17.27 9.20 -22.39
N ASN A 117 -18.28 9.80 -23.01
CA ASN A 117 -18.65 11.20 -22.83
C ASN A 117 -19.06 11.57 -21.40
N TYR A 118 -19.45 10.60 -20.56
CA TYR A 118 -19.70 10.86 -19.14
C TYR A 118 -18.43 11.26 -18.37
N ALA A 119 -17.26 10.75 -18.79
CA ALA A 119 -16.00 11.14 -18.16
C ALA A 119 -15.64 12.60 -18.47
N THR A 120 -15.95 13.08 -19.67
CA THR A 120 -15.68 14.47 -20.09
C THR A 120 -16.48 15.49 -19.28
N GLU A 121 -17.70 15.16 -18.85
CA GLU A 121 -18.50 16.03 -17.95
C GLU A 121 -17.99 16.03 -16.51
N MET A 122 -17.24 14.99 -16.09
CA MET A 122 -16.63 14.90 -14.75
C MET A 122 -15.32 15.68 -14.63
N PHE A 123 -14.68 16.02 -15.77
CA PHE A 123 -13.45 16.81 -15.84
C PHE A 123 -13.70 18.21 -16.44
N LEU A 124 -14.88 18.78 -16.21
CA LEU A 124 -15.05 20.22 -16.44
C LEU A 124 -14.00 20.95 -15.60
N GLU A 125 -13.19 21.78 -16.25
CA GLU A 125 -12.23 22.64 -15.58
C GLU A 125 -13.03 23.59 -14.68
N GLU A 126 -13.05 23.30 -13.38
CA GLU A 126 -13.66 24.17 -12.39
C GLU A 126 -12.83 25.46 -12.35
N THR A 127 -13.31 26.49 -13.04
CA THR A 127 -12.82 27.85 -12.84
C THR A 127 -13.36 28.36 -11.52
N GLU A 128 -12.64 28.08 -10.44
CA GLU A 128 -12.83 28.78 -9.18
C GLU A 128 -12.42 30.27 -9.36
N SER A 129 -13.12 31.17 -8.68
CA SER A 129 -12.70 32.57 -8.59
C SER A 129 -11.35 32.66 -7.89
N GLU A 130 -10.50 33.61 -8.29
CA GLU A 130 -9.25 33.90 -7.58
C GLU A 130 -9.53 34.13 -6.08
N LEU A 131 -8.77 33.47 -5.22
CA LEU A 131 -8.84 33.67 -3.77
C LEU A 131 -8.44 35.11 -3.45
N GLU A 132 -9.40 35.90 -2.95
CA GLU A 132 -9.14 37.24 -2.45
C GLU A 132 -8.66 37.18 -0.99
N ILE A 133 -7.70 38.04 -0.64
CA ILE A 133 -7.31 38.21 0.76
C ILE A 133 -8.35 39.12 1.42
N GLU A 134 -9.11 38.57 2.37
CA GLU A 134 -10.10 39.31 3.13
C GLU A 134 -9.44 40.19 4.22
N ASP A 135 -10.02 41.35 4.55
CA ASP A 135 -9.45 42.34 5.49
C ASP A 135 -9.07 41.77 6.86
N TRP A 136 -9.80 40.76 7.34
CA TRP A 136 -9.50 40.12 8.62
C TRP A 136 -8.22 39.28 8.59
N MET A 137 -7.84 38.73 7.43
CA MET A 137 -6.61 37.94 7.27
C MET A 137 -5.35 38.80 7.39
N LEU A 138 -5.49 40.12 7.20
CA LEU A 138 -4.40 41.09 7.34
C LEU A 138 -4.37 41.75 8.73
N ASN A 139 -5.34 41.45 9.59
CA ASN A 139 -5.44 42.08 10.89
C ASN A 139 -4.51 41.40 11.91
N GLU A 140 -3.30 41.94 12.06
CA GLU A 140 -2.29 41.46 13.03
C GLU A 140 -2.84 41.34 14.47
N ASN A 141 -3.85 42.14 14.83
CA ASN A 141 -4.46 42.07 16.17
C ASN A 141 -5.25 40.77 16.40
N LEU A 142 -5.69 40.08 15.34
CA LEU A 142 -6.38 38.78 15.44
C LEU A 142 -5.39 37.61 15.62
N PHE A 143 -4.13 37.82 15.25
CA PHE A 143 -3.09 36.80 15.27
C PHE A 143 -2.03 37.04 16.35
N ASN A 144 -2.16 38.12 17.12
CA ASN A 144 -1.33 38.34 18.29
C ASN A 144 -1.62 37.23 19.32
N ALA A 145 -0.68 36.29 19.41
CA ALA A 145 -0.48 35.54 20.63
C ALA A 145 -0.04 36.59 21.67
N THR A 146 -0.98 37.13 22.42
CA THR A 146 -0.64 37.71 23.73
C THR A 146 0.15 36.63 24.42
N GLY A 147 1.43 36.87 24.67
CA GLY A 147 2.28 35.97 25.41
C GLY A 147 1.68 35.82 26.79
N GLU A 148 0.72 34.91 26.93
CA GLU A 148 0.34 34.40 28.22
C GLU A 148 1.58 33.66 28.69
N ASP A 149 2.16 34.14 29.78
CA ASP A 149 3.17 33.42 30.52
C ASP A 149 2.50 32.16 31.08
N GLU A 150 2.35 31.15 30.23
CA GLU A 150 1.87 29.83 30.63
C GLU A 150 2.84 29.33 31.70
N GLN A 151 2.28 29.00 32.87
CA GLN A 151 3.07 28.39 33.92
C GLN A 151 3.76 27.15 33.35
N PRO A 152 5.07 26.96 33.61
CA PRO A 152 5.78 25.79 33.12
C PRO A 152 5.05 24.53 33.57
N LEU A 153 4.82 23.60 32.63
CA LEU A 153 4.16 22.32 32.86
C LEU A 153 4.79 21.63 34.07
N LYS A 154 4.01 21.48 35.14
CA LYS A 154 4.41 20.73 36.32
C LYS A 154 4.16 19.25 36.06
N LEU A 155 5.23 18.48 35.91
CA LEU A 155 5.15 17.04 35.82
C LEU A 155 4.87 16.46 37.21
N GLU A 156 3.80 15.68 37.33
CA GLU A 156 3.51 14.93 38.54
C GLU A 156 4.38 13.66 38.60
N SER A 157 4.66 13.15 39.81
CA SER A 157 5.62 12.05 40.00
C SER A 157 5.31 10.77 39.21
N TRP A 158 4.04 10.54 38.87
CA TRP A 158 3.65 9.39 38.05
C TRP A 158 4.01 9.57 36.56
N MET A 159 4.09 10.82 36.06
CA MET A 159 4.41 11.13 34.67
C MET A 159 5.89 10.86 34.33
N ILE A 160 6.74 10.75 35.36
CA ILE A 160 8.18 10.47 35.24
C ILE A 160 8.57 9.14 35.89
N SER A 161 7.60 8.29 36.24
CA SER A 161 7.88 7.04 36.93
C SER A 161 8.10 5.90 35.95
N ASP A 162 9.33 5.38 35.88
CA ASP A 162 9.67 4.19 35.07
C ASP A 162 8.78 2.98 35.40
N LYS A 163 8.37 2.87 36.67
CA LYS A 163 7.44 1.83 37.15
C LYS A 163 6.04 1.95 36.54
N VAL A 164 5.57 3.16 36.24
CA VAL A 164 4.24 3.40 35.63
C VAL A 164 4.31 3.19 34.12
N TRP A 165 5.42 3.57 33.49
CA TRP A 165 5.56 3.56 32.03
C TRP A 165 6.23 2.31 31.46
N ASN A 166 6.69 1.37 32.30
CA ASN A 166 7.38 0.15 31.89
C ASN A 166 8.49 0.41 30.85
N VAL A 167 9.26 1.47 31.07
CA VAL A 167 10.45 1.82 30.28
C VAL A 167 11.70 1.36 31.04
#